data_AF-A0A828ZQT7-F1
#
_entry.id   AF-A0A828ZQT7-F1
#
_cell.length_a   1.000
_cell.length_b   1.000
_cell.length_c   1.000
_cell.angle_alpha   90.00
_cell.angle_beta   90.00
_cell.angle_gamma   90.00
#
_symmetry.space_group_name_H-M   'P 1'
#
loop_
_entity.id
_entity.type
_entity.pdbx_description
1 polymer ?
#
loop_
_entity_poly.entity_id
_entity_poly.type
_entity_poly.pdbx_seq_one_letter_code
_entity_poly.pdbx_strand_id
1 'polypeptide(L)'
;MIASALTNIKMEETVPVFRLLWKERKTLVETFEGLLIDTYVLQEQPMMLTGINLQLEDRVINGLLKDRYLAKYILRLPLNKYVLEVSGKWNRRNQLVIKKMLIKNIDEYIKIIGTPE
;
A
#
# COMPACT_ATOMS: atom_id res chain seq x y z
N MET A 1 47.72 30.23 -8.08
CA MET A 1 46.55 30.24 -7.19
C MET A 1 45.46 31.08 -7.83
N ILE A 2 44.44 30.46 -8.41
CA ILE A 2 43.12 31.08 -8.61
C ILE A 2 42.10 29.99 -8.26
N ALA A 3 41.31 30.27 -7.25
CA ALA A 3 40.46 29.32 -6.55
C ALA A 3 39.26 28.88 -7.41
N SER A 4 38.93 27.60 -7.28
CA SER A 4 37.67 26.98 -7.69
C SER A 4 36.48 27.76 -7.13
N ALA A 5 35.65 28.31 -8.01
CA ALA A 5 34.37 28.92 -7.66
C ALA A 5 33.25 28.33 -8.53
N LEU A 6 33.04 27.02 -8.43
CA LEU A 6 31.86 26.33 -8.98
C LEU A 6 31.38 25.23 -8.03
N THR A 7 31.04 25.62 -6.80
CA THR A 7 30.23 24.76 -5.92
C THR A 7 29.44 25.68 -5.00
N ASN A 8 28.16 25.89 -5.34
CA ASN A 8 27.03 26.08 -4.42
C ASN A 8 25.87 26.75 -5.16
N ILE A 9 25.31 26.06 -6.17
CA ILE A 9 23.93 26.32 -6.57
C ILE A 9 23.05 25.54 -5.60
N LYS A 10 22.67 26.24 -4.53
CA LYS A 10 21.60 26.02 -3.55
C LYS A 10 20.77 24.74 -3.73
N MET A 11 21.06 23.75 -2.88
CA MET A 11 20.12 22.69 -2.47
C MET A 11 19.15 23.20 -1.38
N GLU A 12 18.45 24.32 -1.61
CA GLU A 12 17.53 24.88 -0.60
C GLU A 12 16.07 25.10 -1.09
N GLU A 13 15.83 25.13 -2.41
CA GLU A 13 14.49 25.40 -2.96
C GLU A 13 13.65 24.14 -3.26
N THR A 14 14.22 22.95 -3.15
CA THR A 14 13.54 21.68 -3.47
C THR A 14 12.73 21.11 -2.29
N VAL A 15 13.14 21.40 -1.04
CA VAL A 15 12.50 20.88 0.18
C VAL A 15 11.01 21.27 0.35
N PRO A 16 10.58 22.51 0.02
CA PRO A 16 9.18 22.92 0.17
C PRO A 16 8.24 22.17 -0.79
N VAL A 17 8.67 21.96 -2.04
CA VAL A 17 7.87 21.31 -3.10
C VAL A 17 7.63 19.84 -2.75
N PHE A 18 8.66 19.10 -2.36
CA PHE A 18 8.49 17.72 -1.90
C PHE A 18 7.58 17.62 -0.69
N ARG A 19 7.64 18.58 0.24
CA ARG A 19 6.79 18.62 1.44
C ARG A 19 5.31 18.89 1.10
N LEU A 20 5.06 19.75 0.11
CA LEU A 20 3.72 20.03 -0.41
C LEU A 20 3.13 18.82 -1.15
N LEU A 21 3.90 18.21 -2.06
CA LEU A 21 3.52 16.98 -2.77
C LEU A 21 3.19 15.83 -1.81
N TRP A 22 3.99 15.67 -0.74
CA TRP A 22 3.71 14.70 0.32
C TRP A 22 2.44 15.00 1.11
N LYS A 23 2.12 16.28 1.33
CA LYS A 23 0.92 16.70 2.04
C LYS A 23 -0.33 16.37 1.21
N GLU A 24 -0.29 16.61 -0.10
CA GLU A 24 -1.39 16.31 -1.04
C GLU A 24 -1.60 14.81 -1.23
N ARG A 25 -0.53 14.03 -1.41
CA ARG A 25 -0.61 12.56 -1.48
C ARG A 25 -1.19 11.92 -0.21
N LYS A 26 -0.99 12.53 0.95
CA LYS A 26 -1.53 12.02 2.23
C LYS A 26 -3.05 12.10 2.29
N THR A 27 -3.68 13.01 1.54
CA THR A 27 -5.14 13.17 1.52
C THR A 27 -5.82 12.38 0.42
N LEU A 28 -5.12 12.12 -0.69
CA LEU A 28 -5.64 11.40 -1.84
C LEU A 28 -5.91 9.93 -1.49
N VAL A 29 -7.12 9.47 -1.82
CA VAL A 29 -7.44 8.04 -1.81
C VAL A 29 -7.16 7.53 -3.22
N GLU A 30 -6.31 6.51 -3.32
CA GLU A 30 -5.98 5.85 -4.57
C GLU A 30 -6.55 4.44 -4.56
N THR A 31 -6.94 3.95 -5.74
CA THR A 31 -7.51 2.62 -5.96
C THR A 31 -6.63 1.84 -6.92
N PHE A 32 -6.40 0.57 -6.62
CA PHE A 32 -5.60 -0.34 -7.45
C PHE A 32 -6.28 -1.70 -7.55
N GLU A 33 -6.11 -2.35 -8.69
CA GLU A 33 -6.53 -3.73 -8.92
C GLU A 33 -5.29 -4.59 -9.19
N GLY A 34 -5.16 -5.74 -8.51
CA GLY A 34 -4.02 -6.61 -8.70
C GLY A 34 -4.16 -7.99 -8.06
N LEU A 35 -3.30 -8.91 -8.47
CA LEU A 35 -3.26 -10.28 -7.95
C LEU A 35 -2.61 -10.32 -6.57
N LEU A 36 -3.27 -10.96 -5.60
CA LEU A 36 -2.66 -11.22 -4.29
C LEU A 36 -1.54 -12.25 -4.41
N ILE A 37 -0.30 -11.81 -4.26
CA ILE A 37 0.88 -12.68 -4.41
C ILE A 37 1.55 -13.04 -3.08
N ASP A 38 1.36 -12.23 -2.04
CA ASP A 38 1.98 -12.45 -0.73
C ASP A 38 1.19 -11.76 0.41
N THR A 39 1.28 -12.34 1.61
CA THR A 39 0.71 -11.82 2.85
C THR A 39 1.66 -12.07 4.01
N TYR A 40 1.89 -11.07 4.86
CA TYR A 40 2.80 -11.19 6.00
C TYR A 40 2.28 -10.42 7.22
N VAL A 41 2.74 -10.82 8.41
CA VAL A 41 2.37 -10.16 9.66
C VAL A 41 3.53 -9.31 10.16
N LEU A 42 3.26 -8.04 10.44
CA LEU A 42 4.19 -7.10 11.06
C LEU A 42 3.85 -6.98 12.54
N GLN A 43 4.81 -7.32 13.40
CA GLN A 43 4.69 -7.12 14.83
C GLN A 43 5.15 -5.71 15.20
N GLU A 44 4.24 -4.74 15.19
CA GLU A 44 4.47 -3.44 15.83
C GLU A 44 3.73 -3.40 17.18
N GLN A 45 4.37 -2.97 18.26
CA GLN A 45 3.63 -2.77 19.52
C GLN A 45 2.83 -1.45 19.42
N PRO A 46 1.56 -1.41 19.86
CA PRO A 46 0.77 -2.45 20.56
C PRO A 46 -0.14 -3.29 19.63
N MET A 47 0.02 -3.26 18.30
CA MET A 47 -0.89 -3.90 17.35
C MET A 47 -0.17 -4.66 16.22
N MET A 48 -0.49 -5.94 16.03
CA MET A 48 -0.11 -6.66 14.82
C MET A 48 -0.82 -6.07 13.60
N LEU A 49 -0.04 -5.75 12.58
CA LEU A 49 -0.52 -5.27 11.29
C LEU A 49 -0.33 -6.37 10.24
N THR A 50 -1.20 -6.41 9.24
CA THR A 50 -1.05 -7.35 8.13
C THR A 50 -0.62 -6.60 6.88
N GLY A 51 0.50 -7.01 6.30
CA GLY A 51 0.96 -6.56 5.01
C GLY A 51 0.49 -7.49 3.90
N ILE A 52 0.24 -6.92 2.73
CA ILE A 52 -0.08 -7.66 1.50
C ILE A 52 0.76 -7.13 0.35
N ASN A 53 1.09 -7.97 -0.61
CA ASN A 53 1.66 -7.53 -1.87
C ASN A 53 0.69 -7.87 -3.01
N LEU A 54 0.41 -6.88 -3.84
CA LEU A 54 -0.43 -7.02 -5.03
C LEU A 54 0.41 -6.82 -6.28
N GLN A 55 0.39 -7.81 -7.16
CA GLN A 55 0.97 -7.73 -8.50
C GLN A 55 -0.02 -7.02 -9.42
N LEU A 56 0.37 -5.84 -9.90
CA LEU A 56 -0.27 -5.14 -11.02
C LEU A 56 0.45 -5.54 -12.32
N GLU A 57 0.05 -4.98 -13.46
CA GLU A 57 0.70 -5.27 -14.75
C GLU A 57 2.20 -4.89 -14.77
N ASP A 58 2.54 -3.74 -14.19
CA ASP A 58 3.87 -3.12 -14.31
C ASP A 58 4.71 -3.18 -13.02
N ARG A 59 4.06 -3.39 -11.88
CA ARG A 59 4.71 -3.26 -10.56
C ARG A 59 4.02 -4.06 -9.48
N VAL A 60 4.68 -4.17 -8.33
CA VAL A 60 4.09 -4.66 -7.10
C VAL A 60 3.79 -3.49 -6.18
N ILE A 61 2.59 -3.45 -5.62
CA ILE A 61 2.24 -2.50 -4.56
C ILE A 61 2.24 -3.19 -3.20
N ASN A 62 2.81 -2.51 -2.21
CA ASN A 62 2.80 -2.95 -0.82
C ASN A 62 1.60 -2.32 -0.10
N GLY A 63 0.71 -3.16 0.40
CA GLY A 63 -0.49 -2.78 1.14
C GLY A 63 -0.35 -3.05 2.64
N LEU A 64 -1.01 -2.25 3.45
CA LEU A 64 -1.07 -2.38 4.90
C LEU A 64 -2.50 -2.35 5.40
N LEU A 65 -2.94 -3.44 6.04
CA LEU A 65 -4.23 -3.59 6.68
C LEU A 65 -4.11 -3.32 8.17
N LYS A 66 -4.89 -2.33 8.64
CA LYS A 66 -5.06 -2.02 10.07
C LYS A 66 -6.31 -2.64 10.66
N ASP A 67 -7.29 -2.96 9.83
CA ASP A 67 -8.53 -3.59 10.24
C ASP A 67 -8.27 -5.08 10.53
N ARG A 68 -8.60 -5.51 11.75
CA ARG A 68 -8.34 -6.88 12.19
C ARG A 68 -9.25 -7.92 11.52
N TYR A 69 -10.45 -7.54 11.11
CA TYR A 69 -11.39 -8.44 10.43
C TYR A 69 -10.92 -8.68 8.99
N LEU A 70 -10.60 -7.60 8.26
CA LEU A 70 -10.01 -7.70 6.91
C LEU A 70 -8.67 -8.45 6.93
N ALA A 71 -7.83 -8.19 7.93
CA ALA A 71 -6.56 -8.90 8.12
C ALA A 71 -6.74 -10.41 8.31
N LYS A 72 -7.65 -10.83 9.21
CA LYS A 72 -7.94 -12.27 9.40
C LYS A 72 -8.48 -12.93 8.15
N TYR A 73 -9.27 -12.20 7.38
CA TYR A 73 -9.84 -12.69 6.13
C TYR A 73 -8.76 -12.89 5.06
N ILE A 74 -7.93 -11.87 4.81
CA ILE A 74 -6.91 -11.95 3.77
C ILE A 74 -5.89 -13.06 4.03
N LEU A 75 -5.52 -13.29 5.29
CA LEU A 75 -4.56 -14.33 5.68
C LEU A 75 -5.05 -15.75 5.40
N ARG A 76 -6.34 -15.94 5.11
CA ARG A 76 -6.94 -17.23 4.73
C ARG A 76 -7.06 -17.42 3.23
N LEU A 77 -6.92 -16.35 2.45
CA LEU A 77 -7.02 -16.45 1.00
C LEU A 77 -5.79 -17.17 0.44
N PRO A 78 -5.97 -18.15 -0.48
CA PRO A 78 -4.87 -18.68 -1.27
C PRO A 78 -4.17 -17.57 -2.06
N LEU A 79 -2.85 -17.56 -1.97
CA LEU A 79 -2.00 -16.67 -2.77
C LEU A 79 -2.06 -17.08 -4.25
N ASN A 80 -1.79 -16.12 -5.14
CA ASN A 80 -1.78 -16.26 -6.60
C ASN A 80 -3.12 -16.72 -7.21
N LYS A 81 -4.24 -16.54 -6.48
CA LYS A 81 -5.57 -16.95 -6.93
C LYS A 81 -6.54 -15.78 -7.13
N TYR A 82 -6.55 -14.83 -6.20
CA TYR A 82 -7.57 -13.78 -6.17
C TYR A 82 -7.02 -12.42 -6.62
N VAL A 83 -7.78 -11.76 -7.49
CA VAL A 83 -7.60 -10.38 -7.90
C VAL A 83 -8.38 -9.50 -6.92
N LEU A 84 -7.67 -8.58 -6.28
CA LEU A 84 -8.23 -7.65 -5.32
C LEU A 84 -8.26 -6.24 -5.90
N GLU A 85 -9.38 -5.56 -5.73
CA GLU A 85 -9.45 -4.11 -5.84
C GLU A 85 -9.32 -3.52 -4.44
N VAL A 86 -8.28 -2.72 -4.20
CA VAL A 86 -8.00 -2.08 -2.91
C VAL A 86 -8.00 -0.58 -3.07
N SER A 87 -8.57 0.12 -2.10
CA SER A 87 -8.47 1.58 -2.01
C SER A 87 -7.91 2.03 -0.66
N GLY A 88 -7.06 3.05 -0.68
CA GLY A 88 -6.33 3.45 0.51
C GLY A 88 -5.53 4.74 0.34
N LYS A 89 -4.70 5.03 1.35
CA LYS A 89 -3.82 6.21 1.38
C LYS A 89 -2.39 5.81 1.59
N TRP A 90 -1.46 6.40 0.86
CA TRP A 90 -0.03 6.13 1.04
C TRP A 90 0.48 6.65 2.38
N ASN A 91 1.27 5.83 3.07
CA ASN A 91 2.01 6.24 4.25
C ASN A 91 3.44 6.69 3.90
N ARG A 92 4.18 7.16 4.90
CA ARG A 92 5.58 7.61 4.74
C ARG A 92 6.57 6.52 4.33
N ARG A 93 6.20 5.25 4.50
CA ARG A 93 6.99 4.07 4.12
C ARG A 93 6.64 3.55 2.73
N ASN A 94 5.90 4.34 1.93
CA ASN A 94 5.42 3.95 0.61
C ASN A 94 4.58 2.66 0.62
N GLN A 95 3.74 2.51 1.64
CA GLN A 95 2.74 1.45 1.73
C GLN A 95 1.34 2.05 1.62
N LEU A 96 0.48 1.40 0.86
CA LEU A 96 -0.92 1.78 0.75
C LEU A 96 -1.65 1.31 2.00
N VAL A 97 -2.05 2.23 2.87
CA VAL A 97 -2.89 1.91 4.03
C VAL A 97 -4.32 1.69 3.54
N ILE A 98 -4.70 0.42 3.44
CA ILE A 98 -5.95 -0.02 2.83
C ILE A 98 -7.13 0.34 3.73
N LYS A 99 -8.19 0.86 3.10
CA LYS A 99 -9.44 1.27 3.71
C LYS A 99 -10.63 0.47 3.21
N LYS A 100 -10.64 0.09 1.93
CA LYS A 100 -11.63 -0.83 1.36
C LYS A 100 -10.94 -1.83 0.47
N MET A 101 -11.52 -3.02 0.39
CA MET A 101 -11.02 -4.14 -0.40
C MET A 101 -12.19 -4.92 -0.95
N LEU A 102 -12.12 -5.31 -2.22
CA LEU A 102 -13.11 -6.12 -2.92
C LEU A 102 -12.39 -7.25 -3.67
N ILE A 103 -12.95 -8.45 -3.66
CA ILE A 103 -12.49 -9.55 -4.52
C ILE A 103 -13.23 -9.45 -5.85
N LYS A 104 -12.50 -9.38 -6.95
CA LYS A 104 -13.08 -9.21 -8.29
C LYS A 104 -13.49 -10.53 -8.93
N ASN A 105 -12.71 -11.58 -8.71
CA ASN A 105 -12.95 -12.92 -9.23
C ASN A 105 -13.54 -13.85 -8.15
N ILE A 106 -14.79 -13.58 -7.76
CA ILE A 106 -15.52 -14.37 -6.75
C ILE A 106 -15.78 -15.80 -7.27
N ASP A 107 -15.41 -16.80 -6.47
CA ASP A 107 -15.67 -18.21 -6.74
C ASP A 107 -16.49 -18.89 -5.62
N GLU A 108 -16.72 -20.20 -5.73
CA GLU A 108 -17.47 -20.96 -4.73
C GLU A 108 -16.85 -20.88 -3.34
N TYR A 109 -15.51 -20.88 -3.25
CA TYR A 109 -14.82 -20.75 -1.97
C TYR A 109 -15.16 -19.41 -1.30
N ILE A 110 -15.08 -18.30 -2.03
CA ILE A 110 -15.46 -16.97 -1.50
C ILE A 110 -16.93 -16.93 -1.08
N LYS A 111 -17.83 -17.57 -1.82
CA LYS A 111 -19.26 -17.66 -1.44
C LYS A 111 -19.48 -18.40 -0.12
N ILE A 112 -18.66 -19.42 0.18
CA ILE A 112 -18.73 -20.18 1.42
C ILE A 112 -18.16 -19.39 2.60
N ILE A 113 -17.01 -18.75 2.43
CA ILE A 113 -16.36 -18.01 3.52
C ILE A 113 -16.94 -16.61 3.74
N GLY A 114 -17.74 -16.11 2.78
CA GLY A 114 -18.31 -14.77 2.76
C GLY A 114 -17.30 -13.68 2.40
N THR A 115 -17.77 -12.44 2.27
CA THR A 115 -16.94 -11.24 2.16
C THR A 115 -17.21 -10.33 3.35
N PRO A 116 -16.17 -9.81 4.04
CA PRO A 116 -16.38 -8.84 5.12
C PRO A 116 -17.02 -7.55 4.58
N GLU A 117 -18.07 -7.07 5.25
CA GLU A 117 -18.75 -5.77 5.00
C GLU A 117 -17.95 -4.57 5.52
#